data_AF-A0A959W7R5-F1
#
_entry.id   AF-A0A959W7R5-F1
#
_cell.length_a   1.000
_cell.length_b   1.000
_cell.length_c   1.000
_cell.angle_alpha   90.00
_cell.angle_beta   90.00
_cell.angle_gamma   90.00
#
_symmetry.space_group_name_H-M   'P 1'
#
loop_
_entity.id
_entity.type
_entity.pdbx_description
1 polymer ?
#
loop_
_entity_poly.entity_id
_entity_poly.type
_entity_poly.pdbx_seq_one_letter_code
_entity_poly.pdbx_strand_id
1 'polypeptide(L)' 'MKNEVTANEVARKLGVNGKTFRSWLRQLWRAGDQRLADHALHNRWVFTPSLAKELEAEYRQQKF' A
#
# COMPACT_ATOMS: atom_id res chain seq x y z
N MET A 1 -20.97 -4.16 0.71
CA MET A 1 -19.66 -4.84 0.60
C MET A 1 -18.58 -3.84 0.92
N LYS A 2 -17.62 -4.16 1.80
CA LYS A 2 -16.46 -3.29 2.04
C LYS A 2 -15.55 -3.39 0.81
N ASN A 3 -15.64 -2.42 -0.11
CA ASN A 3 -14.84 -2.38 -1.34
C ASN A 3 -13.45 -1.76 -1.11
N GLU A 4 -12.95 -1.84 0.10
CA GLU A 4 -11.78 -1.11 0.58
C GLU A 4 -10.82 -2.11 1.24
N VAL A 5 -9.57 -2.10 0.79
CA VAL A 5 -8.50 -2.93 1.30
C VAL A 5 -7.48 -2.05 1.99
N THR A 6 -7.19 -2.35 3.25
CA THR A 6 -6.23 -1.58 4.03
C THR A 6 -4.79 -2.06 3.81
N ALA A 7 -3.81 -1.16 4.02
CA ALA A 7 -2.40 -1.55 3.99
C ALA A 7 -2.04 -2.69 4.96
N ASN A 8 -2.75 -2.82 6.08
CA ASN A 8 -2.53 -3.95 7.02
C ASN A 8 -2.99 -5.28 6.43
N GLU A 9 -4.09 -5.29 5.67
CA GLU A 9 -4.57 -6.50 5.01
C GLU A 9 -3.62 -6.92 3.88
N VAL A 10 -3.12 -5.96 3.09
CA VAL A 10 -2.10 -6.23 2.07
C VAL A 10 -0.82 -6.75 2.71
N ALA A 11 -0.33 -6.12 3.79
CA ALA A 11 0.87 -6.58 4.50
C ALA A 11 0.71 -8.01 5.05
N ARG A 12 -0.48 -8.33 5.60
CA ARG A 12 -0.80 -9.68 6.07
C ARG A 12 -0.74 -10.70 4.93
N LYS A 13 -1.30 -10.39 3.76
CA LYS A 13 -1.24 -11.25 2.57
C LYS A 13 0.18 -11.45 2.06
N LEU A 14 0.99 -10.40 2.12
CA LEU A 14 2.42 -10.43 1.77
C LEU A 14 3.29 -11.17 2.78
N GLY A 15 2.77 -11.50 3.98
CA GLY A 15 3.57 -12.09 5.05
C GLY A 15 4.60 -11.13 5.65
N VAL A 16 4.41 -9.81 5.50
CA VAL A 16 5.35 -8.79 5.99
C VAL A 16 4.76 -7.96 7.13
N ASN A 17 5.62 -7.32 7.91
CA ASN A 17 5.18 -6.39 8.94
C ASN A 17 4.46 -5.18 8.32
N GLY A 18 3.25 -4.86 8.79
CA GLY A 18 2.48 -3.70 8.33
C GLY A 18 3.21 -2.37 8.46
N LYS A 19 4.13 -2.22 9.44
CA LYS A 19 5.00 -1.03 9.55
C LYS A 19 5.93 -0.91 8.34
N THR A 20 6.53 -2.03 7.90
CA THR A 20 7.43 -2.09 6.73
C THR A 20 6.68 -1.72 5.46
N PHE A 21 5.51 -2.33 5.24
CA PHE A 21 4.70 -2.03 4.05
C PHE A 21 4.25 -0.56 4.01
N ARG A 22 3.78 0.00 5.13
CA ARG A 22 3.46 1.44 5.21
C ARG A 22 4.68 2.35 5.03
N SER A 23 5.86 1.91 5.45
CA SER A 23 7.09 2.66 5.22
C SER A 23 7.40 2.76 3.73
N TRP A 24 7.26 1.65 3.01
CA TRP A 24 7.41 1.60 1.56
C TRP A 24 6.37 2.48 0.84
N LEU A 25 5.10 2.41 1.23
CA LEU A 25 4.04 3.30 0.69
C LEU A 25 4.38 4.78 0.87
N ARG A 26 4.93 5.18 2.02
CA ARG A 26 5.39 6.56 2.24
C ARG A 26 6.57 6.95 1.35
N GLN A 27 7.44 6.01 1.00
CA GLN A 27 8.54 6.26 0.07
C GLN A 27 8.00 6.52 -1.35
N LEU A 28 7.07 5.69 -1.83
CA LEU A 28 6.38 5.90 -3.11
C LEU A 28 5.65 7.25 -3.14
N TRP A 29 4.89 7.57 -2.09
CA TRP A 29 4.19 8.84 -1.99
C TRP A 29 5.15 10.04 -2.05
N ARG A 30 6.27 9.97 -1.31
CA ARG A 30 7.33 11.01 -1.35
C ARG A 30 8.04 11.09 -2.70
N ALA A 31 8.10 9.99 -3.44
CA ALA A 31 8.63 9.98 -4.81
C ALA A 31 7.64 10.55 -5.84
N GLY A 32 6.44 10.95 -5.41
CA GLY A 32 5.43 11.57 -6.28
C GLY A 32 4.50 10.58 -6.97
N ASP A 33 4.34 9.37 -6.43
CA ASP A 33 3.39 8.39 -6.98
C ASP A 33 1.95 8.94 -6.94
N GLN A 34 1.41 9.20 -8.12
CA GLN A 34 0.08 9.77 -8.29
C GLN A 34 -1.03 8.87 -7.72
N ARG A 35 -0.85 7.55 -7.69
CA ARG A 35 -1.82 6.61 -7.12
C ARG A 35 -2.00 6.81 -5.62
N LEU A 36 -1.01 7.42 -4.97
CA LEU A 36 -0.98 7.63 -3.53
C LEU A 36 -1.18 9.10 -3.13
N ALA A 37 -1.32 10.02 -4.09
CA ALA A 37 -1.31 11.46 -3.85
C ALA A 37 -2.32 11.91 -2.78
N ASP A 38 -3.52 11.32 -2.79
CA ASP A 38 -4.63 11.66 -1.90
C ASP A 38 -4.49 11.11 -0.46
N HIS A 39 -3.48 10.29 -0.18
CA HIS A 39 -3.26 9.68 1.15
C HIS A 39 -2.57 10.61 2.15
N ALA A 40 -2.71 11.93 2.00
CA ALA A 40 -2.02 12.94 2.79
C ALA A 40 -2.16 12.72 4.32
N LEU A 41 -1.04 12.26 4.90
CA LEU A 41 -0.55 12.29 6.30
C LEU A 41 -1.42 11.83 7.48
N HIS A 42 -2.75 11.73 7.38
CA HIS A 42 -3.60 11.32 8.51
C HIS A 42 -4.69 10.31 8.15
N ASN A 43 -4.86 10.02 6.85
CA ASN A 43 -5.82 9.02 6.40
C ASN A 43 -5.25 7.60 6.55
N ARG A 44 -6.14 6.67 6.91
CA ARG A 44 -5.86 5.24 6.85
C ARG A 44 -5.46 4.91 5.41
N TRP A 45 -4.36 4.16 5.22
CA TRP A 45 -3.99 3.63 3.90
C TRP A 45 -5.05 2.63 3.45
N VAL A 46 -5.94 3.08 2.58
CA VAL A 46 -7.08 2.33 2.09
C VAL A 46 -7.06 2.39 0.57
N PHE A 47 -7.18 1.23 -0.06
CA PHE A 47 -7.06 1.08 -1.50
C PHE A 47 -8.29 0.38 -2.05
N THR A 48 -8.55 0.58 -3.33
CA THR A 48 -9.43 -0.34 -4.07
C THR A 48 -8.74 -1.71 -4.15
N PRO A 49 -9.51 -2.82 -4.33
CA PRO A 49 -8.92 -4.15 -4.48
C PRO A 49 -7.95 -4.27 -5.65
N SER A 50 -8.18 -3.53 -6.75
CA SER A 50 -7.28 -3.49 -7.91
C SER A 50 -5.95 -2.83 -7.56
N LEU A 51 -5.99 -1.61 -6.98
CA LEU A 51 -4.77 -0.90 -6.57
C LEU A 51 -3.99 -1.70 -5.51
N ALA A 52 -4.69 -2.33 -4.57
CA ALA A 52 -4.05 -3.20 -3.59
C ALA A 52 -3.26 -4.36 -4.24
N LYS A 53 -3.80 -4.95 -5.31
CA LYS A 53 -3.14 -6.04 -6.05
C LYS A 53 -1.92 -5.54 -6.84
N GLU A 54 -2.00 -4.36 -7.42
CA GLU A 54 -0.87 -3.71 -8.11
C GLU A 54 0.27 -3.42 -7.12
N LEU A 55 -0.05 -2.79 -5.99
CA LEU A 55 0.92 -2.49 -4.93
C LEU A 55 1.52 -3.77 -4.32
N GLU A 56 0.72 -4.85 -4.20
CA GLU A 56 1.21 -6.16 -3.77
C GLU A 56 2.27 -6.72 -4.74
N ALA A 57 1.99 -6.69 -6.04
CA ALA A 57 2.90 -7.20 -7.07
C ALA A 57 4.19 -6.37 -7.15
N GLU A 58 4.07 -5.04 -7.13
CA GLU A 58 5.19 -4.12 -7.18
C GLU A 58 6.09 -4.26 -5.94
N TYR A 59 5.50 -4.40 -4.76
CA TYR A 59 6.25 -4.63 -3.53
C TYR A 59 7.08 -5.93 -3.61
N ARG A 60 6.52 -7.00 -4.17
CA ARG A 60 7.25 -8.27 -4.35
C ARG A 60 8.43 -8.10 -5.30
N GLN A 61 8.25 -7.42 -6.43
CA GLN A 61 9.30 -7.21 -7.43
C GLN A 61 10.48 -6.36 -6.94
N GLN A 62 10.26 -5.44 -6.00
CA GLN A 62 11.33 -4.59 -5.46
C GLN A 62 12.09 -5.23 -4.28
N LYS A 63 11.57 -6.31 -3.68
CA LYS A 63 12.10 -6.92 -2.46
C LYS A 63 12.59 -8.36 -2.62
N PHE A 64 12.27 -8.99 -3.75
CA PHE A 64 12.70 -10.34 -4.15
C PHE A 64 13.18 -10.29 -5.58
#